data_AF-A0A6G2DPK8-F1
#
_entry.id   AF-A0A6G2DPK8-F1
#
_cell.length_a   1.000
_cell.length_b   1.000
_cell.length_c   1.000
_cell.angle_alpha   90.00
_cell.angle_beta   90.00
_cell.angle_gamma   90.00
#
_symmetry.space_group_name_H-M   'P 1'
#
loop_
_entity.id
_entity.type
_entity.pdbx_description
1 polymer ?
#
loop_
_entity_poly.entity_id
_entity_poly.type
_entity_poly.pdbx_seq_one_letter_code
_entity_poly.pdbx_strand_id
1 'polypeptide(L)'
;YNPDAIIIIKSTVPVGYTKSVRRKFLTDNIMFSPEFLRESKALYDNLYPSRIIIGTDKDDKDLVKSAEIFVKMLQEGAVKE
;
A
#
# COMPACT_ATOMS: atom_id res chain seq x y z
N TYR A 1 3.24 -16.02 15.10
CA TYR A 1 2.60 -14.69 15.03
C TYR A 1 3.71 -13.66 14.90
N ASN A 2 3.68 -12.80 13.87
CA ASN A 2 4.70 -11.77 13.67
C ASN A 2 4.06 -10.39 13.93
N PRO A 3 4.32 -9.76 15.09
CA PRO A 3 3.75 -8.45 15.42
C PRO A 3 4.28 -7.33 14.53
N ASP A 4 5.47 -7.49 13.95
CA ASP A 4 6.16 -6.49 13.14
C ASP A 4 5.78 -6.55 11.65
N ALA A 5 4.91 -7.49 11.28
CA ALA A 5 4.49 -7.66 9.90
C ALA A 5 3.62 -6.50 9.43
N ILE A 6 4.03 -5.88 8.32
CA ILE A 6 3.27 -4.86 7.61
C ILE A 6 2.24 -5.51 6.70
N ILE A 7 0.98 -5.10 6.83
CA ILE A 7 -0.16 -5.56 6.02
C ILE A 7 -0.55 -4.44 5.04
N ILE A 8 -0.61 -4.76 3.75
CA ILE A 8 -1.05 -3.80 2.72
C ILE A 8 -2.44 -4.18 2.23
N ILE A 9 -3.39 -3.28 2.38
CA ILE A 9 -4.70 -3.39 1.74
C ILE A 9 -4.57 -2.85 0.31
N LYS A 10 -4.71 -3.74 -0.67
CA LYS A 10 -4.72 -3.42 -2.10
C LYS A 10 -6.12 -3.24 -2.68
N SER A 11 -7.08 -4.00 -2.17
CA SER A 11 -8.48 -3.96 -2.59
C SER A 11 -9.09 -2.58 -2.41
N THR A 12 -9.99 -2.18 -3.32
CA THR A 12 -10.81 -0.98 -3.17
C THR A 12 -11.67 -1.09 -1.91
N VAL A 13 -11.51 -0.14 -1.00
CA VAL A 13 -12.25 -0.11 0.28
C VAL A 13 -12.89 1.26 0.52
N PRO A 14 -14.00 1.34 1.27
CA PRO A 14 -14.60 2.62 1.64
C PRO A 14 -13.67 3.49 2.49
N VAL A 15 -13.89 4.81 2.46
CA VAL A 15 -13.18 5.75 3.32
C VAL A 15 -13.41 5.37 4.79
N GLY A 16 -12.32 5.35 5.56
CA GLY A 16 -12.34 4.98 6.99
C GLY A 16 -12.21 3.47 7.26
N TYR A 17 -12.20 2.61 6.24
CA TYR A 17 -12.05 1.16 6.43
C TYR A 17 -10.71 0.79 7.09
N THR A 18 -9.58 1.31 6.61
CA THR A 18 -8.27 1.02 7.23
C THR A 18 -8.25 1.39 8.72
N LYS A 19 -8.89 2.51 9.10
CA LYS A 19 -9.02 2.93 10.50
C LYS A 19 -9.87 1.96 11.32
N SER A 20 -10.94 1.40 10.75
CA SER A 20 -11.77 0.42 11.47
C SER A 20 -11.06 -0.91 11.67
N VAL A 21 -10.30 -1.38 10.67
CA VAL A 21 -9.52 -2.60 10.73
C VAL A 21 -8.38 -2.48 11.75
N ARG A 22 -7.63 -1.36 11.75
CA ARG A 22 -6.59 -1.10 12.76
C ARG A 22 -7.13 -1.21 14.19
N ARG A 23 -8.30 -0.59 14.47
CA ARG A 23 -8.97 -0.71 15.77
C ARG A 23 -9.44 -2.12 16.10
N LYS A 24 -9.99 -2.83 15.12
CA LYS A 24 -10.52 -4.19 15.31
C LYS A 24 -9.42 -5.18 15.68
N PHE A 25 -8.25 -5.06 15.04
CA PHE A 25 -7.13 -5.97 15.21
C PHE A 25 -6.03 -5.43 16.14
N LEU A 26 -6.25 -4.25 16.74
CA LEU A 26 -5.33 -3.60 17.68
C LEU A 26 -3.90 -3.49 17.12
N THR A 27 -3.78 -3.08 15.86
CA THR A 27 -2.49 -2.92 15.19
C THR A 27 -2.52 -1.76 14.21
N ASP A 28 -1.47 -0.95 14.21
CA ASP A 28 -1.29 0.16 13.27
C ASP A 28 -0.51 -0.23 12.01
N ASN A 29 0.02 -1.47 11.98
CA ASN A 29 0.82 -2.05 10.88
C ASN A 29 0.01 -2.39 9.63
N ILE A 30 -1.07 -1.65 9.36
CA ILE A 30 -1.97 -1.84 8.23
C ILE A 30 -1.96 -0.56 7.40
N MET A 31 -1.42 -0.63 6.18
CA MET A 31 -1.39 0.48 5.23
C MET A 31 -2.33 0.22 4.07
N PHE A 32 -2.72 1.29 3.37
CA PHE A 32 -3.56 1.20 2.18
C PHE A 32 -2.77 1.61 0.95
N SER A 33 -2.79 0.79 -0.10
CA SER A 33 -2.19 1.13 -1.40
C SER A 33 -3.20 0.77 -2.49
N PRO A 34 -3.97 1.74 -3.01
CA PRO A 34 -4.97 1.45 -4.04
C PRO A 34 -4.32 0.94 -5.32
N GLU A 35 -5.00 0.00 -5.99
CA GLU A 35 -4.61 -0.50 -7.31
C GLU A 35 -5.46 0.16 -8.40
N PHE A 36 -4.79 0.67 -9.44
CA PHE A 36 -5.42 1.33 -10.57
C PHE A 36 -5.22 0.49 -11.85
N LEU A 37 -5.55 -0.79 -11.78
CA LEU A 37 -5.35 -1.74 -12.87
C LEU A 37 -6.62 -1.87 -13.70
N ARG A 38 -6.50 -1.86 -15.02
CA ARG A 38 -7.59 -2.23 -15.93
C ARG A 38 -7.52 -3.72 -16.21
N GLU A 39 -8.66 -4.40 -16.17
CA GLU A 39 -8.76 -5.87 -16.23
C GLU A 39 -8.00 -6.49 -17.41
N SER A 40 -8.05 -5.88 -18.60
CA SER A 40 -7.34 -6.37 -19.80
C SER A 40 -5.92 -5.80 -19.99
N LYS A 41 -5.45 -4.94 -19.09
CA LYS A 41 -4.12 -4.29 -19.14
C LYS A 41 -3.38 -4.35 -17.80
N ALA A 42 -3.77 -5.24 -16.89
CA ALA A 42 -3.25 -5.26 -15.53
C ALA A 42 -1.72 -5.38 -15.45
N LEU A 43 -1.10 -6.20 -16.31
CA LEU A 43 0.36 -6.30 -16.38
C LEU A 43 0.99 -4.99 -16.85
N TYR A 44 0.46 -4.38 -17.91
CA TYR A 44 0.96 -3.11 -18.43
C TYR A 44 0.80 -1.99 -17.40
N ASP A 45 -0.36 -1.88 -16.74
CA ASP A 45 -0.63 -0.85 -15.74
C ASP A 45 0.23 -1.04 -14.47
N ASN A 46 0.69 -2.26 -14.19
CA ASN A 46 1.65 -2.55 -13.12
C ASN A 46 3.08 -2.14 -13.52
N LEU A 47 3.48 -2.42 -14.76
CA LEU A 47 4.81 -2.07 -15.29
C LEU A 47 4.96 -0.57 -15.57
N TYR A 48 3.87 0.13 -15.90
CA TYR A 48 3.83 1.57 -16.24
C TYR A 48 2.81 2.30 -15.36
N PRO A 49 3.04 2.37 -14.04
CA PRO A 49 2.10 3.00 -13.13
C PRO A 49 2.06 4.52 -13.35
N SER A 50 0.87 5.08 -13.59
CA SER A 50 0.70 6.55 -13.68
C SER A 50 1.06 7.27 -12.37
N ARG A 51 0.86 6.61 -11.22
CA ARG A 51 1.21 7.07 -9.87
C ARG A 51 1.15 5.91 -8.90
N ILE A 52 2.04 5.91 -7.90
CA ILE A 52 2.00 4.98 -6.77
C ILE A 52 1.50 5.75 -5.55
N ILE A 53 0.46 5.24 -4.91
CA ILE A 53 -0.15 5.86 -3.72
C ILE A 53 -0.01 4.91 -2.54
N ILE A 54 0.40 5.45 -1.40
CA ILE A 54 0.37 4.76 -0.11
C ILE A 54 -0.21 5.68 0.95
N GLY A 55 -1.21 5.17 1.66
CA GLY A 55 -1.85 5.81 2.81
C GLY A 55 -1.35 5.17 4.10
N THR A 56 -0.69 5.97 4.92
CA THR A 56 -0.23 5.60 6.25
C THR A 56 -0.28 6.81 7.20
N ASP A 57 -0.03 6.59 8.48
CA ASP A 57 0.14 7.67 9.45
C ASP A 57 1.51 8.34 9.22
N LYS A 58 1.52 9.67 9.11
CA LYS A 58 2.75 10.43 8.83
C LYS A 58 3.56 10.73 10.08
N ASP A 59 2.92 10.68 11.25
CA ASP A 59 3.59 10.95 12.51
C ASP A 59 4.36 9.73 13.03
N ASP A 60 4.00 8.53 12.53
CA ASP A 60 4.69 7.28 12.81
C ASP A 60 5.87 7.06 11.83
N LYS A 61 7.08 7.28 12.33
CA LYS A 61 8.32 7.18 11.53
C LYS A 61 8.58 5.77 11.00
N ASP A 62 8.21 4.74 11.75
CA ASP A 62 8.46 3.36 11.34
C ASP A 62 7.51 2.97 10.21
N LEU A 63 6.24 3.36 10.32
CA LEU A 63 5.28 3.18 9.22
C LEU A 63 5.64 3.98 7.97
N VAL A 64 6.14 5.20 8.11
CA VAL A 64 6.63 6.00 6.98
C VAL A 64 7.79 5.28 6.30
N LYS A 65 8.76 4.78 7.05
CA LYS A 65 9.89 4.00 6.50
C LYS A 65 9.43 2.73 5.78
N SER A 66 8.49 1.99 6.36
CA SER A 66 7.90 0.81 5.72
C SER A 66 7.15 1.17 4.43
N ALA A 67 6.45 2.31 4.41
CA ALA A 67 5.77 2.81 3.22
C ALA A 67 6.77 3.15 2.11
N GLU A 68 7.87 3.83 2.43
CA GLU A 68 8.94 4.17 1.48
C GLU A 68 9.59 2.92 0.88
N ILE A 69 9.89 1.91 1.71
CA ILE A 69 10.43 0.62 1.24
C ILE A 69 9.46 -0.03 0.25
N PHE A 70 8.18 -0.10 0.60
CA PHE A 70 7.17 -0.70 -0.26
C PHE A 70 7.01 0.06 -1.58
N VAL A 71 6.98 1.40 -1.55
CA VAL A 71 6.93 2.23 -2.76
C VAL A 71 8.15 1.98 -3.63
N LYS A 72 9.34 1.92 -3.04
CA LYS A 72 10.58 1.64 -3.79
C LYS A 72 10.53 0.27 -4.48
N MET A 73 10.02 -0.76 -3.81
CA MET A 73 9.83 -2.09 -4.42
C MET A 73 8.89 -2.05 -5.63
N LEU A 74 7.79 -1.28 -5.54
CA LEU A 74 6.88 -1.09 -6.67
C LEU A 74 7.55 -0.32 -7.83
N GLN A 75 8.38 0.67 -7.52
CA GLN A 75 9.15 1.41 -8.51
C GLN A 75 10.23 0.57 -9.18
N GLU A 76 10.88 -0.34 -8.45
CA GLU A 76 11.87 -1.27 -9.00
C GLU A 76 11.24 -2.28 -9.95
N GLY A 77 9.99 -2.69 -9.69
CA GLY A 77 9.21 -3.55 -10.59
C GLY A 77 8.61 -2.83 -11.79
N ALA A 78 8.54 -1.49 -11.76
CA ALA A 78 8.08 -0.68 -12.88
C ALA A 78 9.19 -0.53 -13.92
N VAL A 79 8.85 -0.65 -15.20
CA VAL A 79 9.78 -0.44 -16.30
C VAL A 79 9.91 1.07 -16.52
N LYS A 80 11.14 1.58 -16.47
CA LYS A 80 11.45 2.96 -16.87
C LYS A 80 11.44 3.03 -18.41
N GLU A 81 10.72 4.00 -18.96
CA GLU A 81 11.09 4.55 -20.27
C GLU A 81 12.47 5.23 -20.19
#